data_AF-A0A352UMY4-F1
#
_entry.id   AF-A0A352UMY4-F1
#
_cell.length_a   1.000
_cell.length_b   1.000
_cell.length_c   1.000
_cell.angle_alpha   90.00
_cell.angle_beta   90.00
_cell.angle_gamma   90.00
#
_symmetry.space_group_name_H-M   'P 1'
#
loop_
_entity.id
_entity.type
_entity.pdbx_description
1 polymer ?
#
loop_
_entity_poly.entity_id
_entity_poly.type
_entity_poly.pdbx_seq_one_letter_code
_entity_poly.pdbx_strand_id
1 'polypeptide(L)' 'GGLAIMRGNLAPDTGVAKPAAIAEEARQFTGTAICFDGEHDCIEAIKEHRIKPGHVIVIRYEGPKGGPG' A
#
# COMPACT_ATOMS: atom_id res chain seq x y z
N GLY A 1 -17.35 4.77 10.03
CA GLY A 1 -16.33 4.45 11.04
C GLY A 1 -14.98 4.95 10.57
N GLY A 2 -14.14 5.48 11.47
CA GLY A 2 -12.87 6.11 11.09
C GLY A 2 -11.77 5.14 10.68
N LEU A 3 -11.77 3.92 11.24
CA LEU A 3 -10.79 2.86 10.97
C LEU A 3 -11.51 1.58 10.53
N ALA A 4 -10.89 0.81 9.65
CA ALA A 4 -11.32 -0.52 9.26
C ALA A 4 -10.18 -1.53 9.39
N ILE A 5 -10.52 -2.73 9.86
CA ILE A 5 -9.62 -3.88 9.90
C ILE A 5 -9.78 -4.65 8.59
N MET A 6 -8.67 -4.84 7.88
CA MET A 6 -8.56 -5.59 6.63
C MET A 6 -8.03 -6.99 6.95
N ARG A 7 -8.59 -8.02 6.30
CA ARG A 7 -8.18 -9.43 6.43
C ARG A 7 -8.06 -10.05 5.04
N GLY A 8 -7.12 -10.97 4.88
CA GLY A 8 -6.93 -11.71 3.64
C GLY A 8 -5.58 -12.42 3.62
N ASN A 9 -5.27 -13.11 2.53
CA ASN A 9 -3.99 -13.82 2.38
C ASN A 9 -2.76 -12.89 2.43
N LEU A 10 -2.88 -11.62 2.02
CA LEU A 10 -1.80 -10.62 2.12
C LEU A 10 -1.63 -10.02 3.52
N ALA A 11 -2.68 -10.05 4.33
CA ALA A 11 -2.69 -9.55 5.70
C ALA A 11 -3.40 -10.57 6.61
N PRO A 12 -2.78 -11.74 6.85
CA PRO A 12 -3.43 -12.85 7.56
C PRO A 12 -3.81 -12.47 8.99
N ASP A 13 -2.92 -11.70 9.66
CA ASP A 13 -3.18 -11.21 11.01
C ASP A 13 -4.02 -9.93 10.98
N THR A 14 -3.49 -8.81 10.51
CA THR A 14 -4.23 -7.54 10.48
C THR A 14 -3.65 -6.59 9.45
N GLY A 15 -4.50 -6.06 8.58
CA GLY A 15 -4.27 -4.81 7.88
C GLY A 15 -5.18 -3.71 8.42
N VAL A 16 -4.81 -2.45 8.25
CA VAL A 16 -5.61 -1.31 8.68
C VAL A 16 -5.81 -0.34 7.52
N ALA A 17 -7.02 0.21 7.42
CA ALA A 17 -7.34 1.29 6.50
C ALA A 17 -8.10 2.40 7.25
N LYS A 18 -8.11 3.61 6.68
CA LYS A 18 -8.88 4.75 7.19
C LYS A 18 -9.98 5.12 6.17
N PRO A 19 -11.13 4.41 6.11
CA PRO A 19 -12.16 4.63 5.09
C PRO A 19 -12.73 6.05 5.06
N ALA A 20 -12.63 6.79 6.17
CA ALA A 20 -13.03 8.19 6.25
C ALA A 20 -12.16 9.14 5.40
N ALA A 21 -10.96 8.71 5.00
CA ALA A 21 -10.04 9.46 4.15
C ALA A 21 -9.89 8.85 2.73
N ILE A 22 -10.76 7.89 2.37
CA ILE A 22 -10.73 7.20 1.08
C ILE A 22 -12.08 7.43 0.41
N ALA A 23 -12.05 7.95 -0.82
CA ALA A 23 -13.24 8.13 -1.67
C ALA A 23 -13.99 6.80 -1.79
N GLU A 24 -15.33 6.83 -1.80
CA GLU A 24 -16.14 5.62 -1.70
C GLU A 24 -15.90 4.65 -2.87
N GLU A 25 -15.78 5.22 -4.07
CA GLU A 25 -15.42 4.54 -5.31
C GLU A 25 -14.01 3.92 -5.28
N ALA A 26 -13.12 4.40 -4.42
CA ALA A 26 -11.75 3.91 -4.27
C ALA A 26 -11.60 2.87 -3.14
N ARG A 27 -12.66 2.57 -2.40
CA ARG A 27 -12.62 1.55 -1.32
C ARG A 27 -12.53 0.12 -1.86
N GLN A 28 -12.94 -0.08 -3.11
CA GLN A 28 -12.73 -1.32 -3.85
C GLN A 28 -11.84 -0.99 -5.05
N PHE A 29 -10.64 -1.56 -5.06
CA PHE A 29 -9.68 -1.34 -6.13
C PHE A 29 -8.96 -2.64 -6.44
N THR A 30 -8.76 -2.92 -7.72
CA THR A 30 -7.94 -4.04 -8.20
C THR A 30 -7.01 -3.50 -9.27
N GLY A 31 -5.74 -3.88 -9.18
CA GLY A 31 -4.71 -3.38 -10.06
C GLY A 31 -3.48 -4.27 -10.07
N THR A 32 -2.53 -3.94 -10.93
CA THR A 32 -1.27 -4.68 -11.05
C THR A 32 -0.31 -4.24 -9.96
N ALA A 33 0.21 -5.18 -9.18
CA ALA A 33 1.17 -4.85 -8.13
C ALA A 33 2.50 -4.35 -8.73
N ILE A 34 3.00 -3.22 -8.21
CA ILE A 34 4.37 -2.76 -8.40
C ILE A 34 5.04 -2.75 -7.03
N CYS A 35 6.03 -3.62 -6.86
CA CYS A 35 6.60 -3.95 -5.56
C CYS A 35 7.97 -3.30 -5.38
N PHE A 36 8.21 -2.77 -4.19
CA PHE A 36 9.47 -2.15 -3.77
C PHE A 36 9.91 -2.71 -2.43
N ASP A 37 11.22 -2.83 -2.25
CA ASP A 37 11.82 -3.37 -1.02
C ASP A 37 12.14 -2.28 0.02
N GLY A 38 11.79 -1.02 -0.29
CA GLY A 38 11.87 0.10 0.63
C GLY A 38 11.24 1.36 0.06
N GLU A 39 11.03 2.36 0.91
CA GLU A 39 10.41 3.65 0.55
C GLU A 39 11.22 4.39 -0.53
N HIS A 40 12.55 4.38 -0.42
CA HIS A 40 13.43 5.12 -1.32
C HIS A 40 13.24 4.71 -2.79
N ASP A 41 13.20 3.42 -3.08
CA ASP A 41 13.00 2.89 -4.44
C ASP A 41 11.62 3.25 -5.01
N CYS A 42 10.59 3.28 -4.15
CA CYS A 42 9.26 3.71 -4.54
C CYS A 42 9.24 5.19 -4.92
N ILE A 43 9.92 6.03 -4.14
CA ILE A 43 10.04 7.47 -4.40
C ILE A 43 10.75 7.72 -5.73
N GLU A 44 11.86 7.04 -6.00
CA GLU A 44 12.56 7.17 -7.29
C GLU A 44 11.66 6.71 -8.45
N ALA A 45 10.92 5.61 -8.28
CA ALA A 45 9.97 5.17 -9.30
C ALA A 45 8.82 6.17 -9.56
N ILE A 46 8.40 6.94 -8.54
CA ILE A 46 7.44 8.04 -8.71
C ILE A 46 8.08 9.17 -9.54
N LYS A 47 9.30 9.59 -9.19
CA LYS A 47 10.05 10.65 -9.88
C LYS A 47 10.31 10.31 -11.35
N GLU A 48 10.62 9.05 -11.62
CA GLU A 48 10.86 8.52 -12.97
C GLU A 48 9.55 8.24 -13.75
N HIS A 49 8.38 8.54 -13.17
CA HIS A 49 7.07 8.25 -13.75
C HIS A 49 6.85 6.78 -14.10
N ARG A 50 7.47 5.84 -13.38
CA ARG A 50 7.31 4.39 -13.57
C ARG A 50 6.00 3.86 -13.00
N ILE A 51 5.41 4.57 -12.04
CA ILE A 51 4.08 4.25 -11.48
C ILE A 51 2.99 4.82 -12.40
N LYS A 52 2.04 3.97 -12.80
CA LYS A 52 0.97 4.30 -13.76
C LYS A 52 -0.41 4.10 -13.12
N PRO A 53 -1.47 4.73 -13.65
CA PRO A 53 -2.84 4.44 -13.24
C PRO A 53 -3.14 2.95 -13.32
N GLY A 54 -3.80 2.41 -12.30
CA GLY A 54 -4.07 0.97 -12.19
C GLY A 54 -2.99 0.16 -11.48
N HIS A 55 -1.85 0.77 -11.09
CA HIS A 55 -0.88 0.08 -10.22
C HIS A 55 -1.34 0.05 -8.76
N VAL A 56 -1.08 -1.07 -8.09
CA VAL A 56 -1.12 -1.21 -6.62
C VAL A 56 0.33 -1.12 -6.14
N ILE A 57 0.67 -0.02 -5.46
CA ILE A 57 2.00 0.15 -4.89
C ILE A 57 2.12 -0.75 -3.65
N VAL A 58 3.13 -1.61 -3.62
CA VAL A 58 3.45 -2.45 -2.46
C VAL A 58 4.87 -2.12 -2.01
N ILE A 59 5.00 -1.55 -0.82
CA ILE A 59 6.31 -1.33 -0.18
C ILE A 59 6.44 -2.34 0.95
N ARG A 60 7.47 -3.17 0.91
CA ARG A 60 7.74 -4.21 1.92
C ARG A 60 9.07 -3.94 2.62
N TYR A 61 9.28 -4.69 3.70
CA TYR A 61 10.40 -4.52 4.62
C TYR A 61 10.39 -3.23 5.44
N GLU A 62 9.38 -2.37 5.36
CA GLU A 62 9.23 -1.16 6.20
C GLU A 62 8.52 -1.43 7.55
N GLY A 63 8.51 -2.68 8.02
CA GLY A 63 7.93 -3.03 9.31
C GLY A 63 8.89 -2.73 10.48
N PRO A 64 8.45 -2.87 11.75
CA PRO A 64 9.24 -2.49 12.94
C PRO A 64 10.66 -3.07 13.00
N LYS A 65 10.88 -4.24 12.38
CA LYS A 65 12.20 -4.88 12.30
C LYS A 65 12.94 -4.61 11.00
N GLY A 66 12.23 -4.38 9.90
CA GLY A 66 12.84 -4.24 8.58
C GLY A 66 13.23 -2.80 8.24
N GLY A 67 12.44 -1.81 8.66
CA GLY A 67 12.62 -0.38 8.39
C GLY A 67 13.45 0.39 9.43
N PRO A 68 13.86 -0.27 10.53
CA PRO A 68 13.79 0.22 11.92
C PRO A 68 12.92 1.47 12.19
N GLY A 69 11.70 1.26 12.71
CA GLY A 69 10.86 2.33 13.27
C GLY A 69 9.41 2.28 12.81
#